data_AF-A0A1I8M6S4-F1
#
_entry.id   AF-A0A1I8M6S4-F1
#
_cell.length_a   1.000
_cell.length_b   1.000
_cell.length_c   1.000
_cell.angle_alpha   90.00
_cell.angle_beta   90.00
_cell.angle_gamma   90.00
#
_symmetry.space_group_name_H-M   'P 1'
#
loop_
_entity.id
_entity.type
_entity.pdbx_description
1 polymer ?
#
loop_
_entity_poly.entity_id
_entity_poly.type
_entity_poly.pdbx_seq_one_letter_code
_entity_poly.pdbx_strand_id
1 'polypeptide(L)'
;MDWAKKAEDQVSKLVSNLEIEKKGETKDDADAPDVASPAETSLLLKIIRKGLVESKLDLEVQRQDPSSPLYSVKTFEKLHLKPEILKGIYNMGFNAPSKIQENALPILLADPPQNMIAQSQSGTGKTAAFVLAMLSRVDTKLDYPQVKSH
;
A
#
# COMPACT_ATOMS: atom_id res chain seq x y z
N MET A 1 -13.43 -16.69 -23.69
CA MET A 1 -14.50 -16.23 -22.77
C MET A 1 -13.83 -15.79 -21.48
N ASP A 2 -13.76 -14.48 -21.28
CA ASP A 2 -12.91 -13.84 -20.27
C ASP A 2 -13.67 -13.67 -18.96
N TRP A 3 -13.72 -14.75 -18.17
CA TRP A 3 -14.45 -14.81 -16.90
C TRP A 3 -13.83 -13.90 -15.82
N ALA A 4 -12.52 -13.64 -15.92
CA ALA A 4 -11.76 -12.78 -15.02
C ALA A 4 -12.16 -11.31 -15.20
N LYS A 5 -12.25 -10.82 -16.44
CA LYS A 5 -12.78 -9.46 -16.71
C LYS A 5 -14.20 -9.27 -16.21
N LYS A 6 -15.05 -10.31 -16.33
CA LYS A 6 -16.42 -10.25 -15.86
C LYS A 6 -16.50 -10.13 -14.34
N ALA A 7 -15.62 -10.83 -13.61
CA ALA A 7 -15.51 -10.70 -12.17
C ALA A 7 -14.97 -9.33 -11.75
N GLU A 8 -13.97 -8.79 -12.45
CA GLU A 8 -13.41 -7.46 -12.19
C GLU A 8 -14.44 -6.34 -12.42
N ASP A 9 -15.23 -6.41 -13.49
CA ASP A 9 -16.32 -5.46 -13.78
C ASP A 9 -17.44 -5.54 -12.71
N GLN A 10 -17.76 -6.74 -12.23
CA GLN A 10 -18.76 -6.92 -11.17
C GLN A 10 -18.28 -6.35 -9.83
N VAL A 11 -17.01 -6.55 -9.49
CA VAL A 11 -16.41 -5.99 -8.28
C VAL A 11 -16.28 -4.47 -8.39
N SER A 12 -15.93 -3.93 -9.57
CA SER A 12 -15.89 -2.48 -9.78
C SER A 12 -17.26 -1.83 -9.61
N LYS A 13 -18.34 -2.49 -10.08
CA LYS A 13 -19.72 -2.04 -9.88
C LYS A 13 -20.17 -2.12 -8.42
N LEU A 14 -19.73 -3.15 -7.69
CA LEU A 14 -20.01 -3.28 -6.26
C LEU A 14 -19.33 -2.17 -5.46
N VAL A 15 -18.05 -1.89 -5.76
CA VAL A 15 -17.28 -0.83 -5.09
C VAL A 15 -17.85 0.57 -5.38
N SER A 16 -18.27 0.85 -6.61
CA SER A 16 -18.90 2.14 -6.94
C SER A 16 -20.24 2.34 -6.23
N ASN A 17 -21.01 1.27 -5.99
CA ASN A 17 -22.28 1.35 -5.27
C ASN A 17 -22.07 1.53 -3.76
N LEU A 18 -20.98 1.01 -3.20
CA LEU A 18 -20.61 1.16 -1.79
C LEU A 18 -20.20 2.60 -1.40
N GLU A 19 -19.70 3.40 -2.34
CA GLU A 19 -19.36 4.81 -2.09
C GLU A 19 -20.61 5.71 -1.96
N ILE A 20 -21.79 5.23 -2.37
CA ILE A 20 -23.03 6.02 -2.42
C ILE A 20 -23.89 5.85 -1.15
N GLU A 21 -23.75 4.76 -0.39
CA GLU A 21 -24.57 4.49 0.82
C GLU A 21 -23.88 4.83 2.15
N LYS A 22 -23.24 6.00 2.26
CA LYS A 22 -22.93 6.58 3.58
C LYS A 22 -24.13 7.34 4.14
N LYS A 23 -25.23 6.65 4.44
CA LYS A 23 -26.28 7.20 5.30
C LYS A 23 -27.13 6.12 6.01
N GLY A 24 -26.70 5.80 7.23
CA GLY A 24 -27.63 5.57 8.36
C GLY A 24 -28.32 4.21 8.48
N GLU A 25 -28.38 3.78 9.74
CA GLU A 25 -29.32 2.84 10.35
C GLU A 25 -29.05 1.34 10.21
N THR A 26 -28.59 0.79 11.35
CA THR A 26 -28.77 -0.59 11.78
C THR A 26 -30.26 -0.96 11.73
N LYS A 27 -30.63 -1.91 10.89
CA LYS A 27 -31.86 -2.71 11.06
C LYS A 27 -31.60 -4.15 10.64
N ASP A 28 -31.86 -5.04 11.58
CA ASP A 28 -31.91 -6.48 11.41
C ASP A 28 -33.04 -6.83 10.46
N ASP A 29 -32.74 -7.27 9.23
CA ASP A 29 -33.72 -7.94 8.36
C ASP A 29 -33.01 -9.00 7.51
N ALA A 30 -33.43 -10.24 7.70
CA ALA A 30 -32.88 -11.46 7.13
C ALA A 30 -33.38 -11.70 5.70
N ASP A 31 -32.79 -11.05 4.69
CA ASP A 31 -32.70 -11.57 3.31
C ASP A 31 -31.76 -10.74 2.40
N ALA A 32 -30.68 -10.17 2.93
CA ALA A 32 -29.67 -9.53 2.10
C ALA A 32 -28.77 -10.59 1.45
N PRO A 33 -28.39 -10.46 0.15
CA PRO A 33 -27.36 -11.32 -0.42
C PRO A 33 -26.12 -11.22 0.47
N ASP A 34 -25.43 -12.33 0.70
CA ASP A 34 -24.25 -12.43 1.57
C ASP A 34 -23.13 -11.50 1.06
N VAL A 35 -23.20 -10.21 1.43
CA VAL A 35 -22.24 -9.19 1.01
C VAL A 35 -21.04 -9.32 1.92
N ALA A 36 -19.98 -9.92 1.39
CA ALA A 36 -18.72 -10.11 2.10
C ALA A 36 -18.28 -8.83 2.84
N SER A 37 -17.83 -8.97 4.08
CA SER A 37 -17.40 -7.87 4.94
C SER A 37 -16.25 -7.06 4.30
N PRO A 38 -16.01 -5.80 4.72
CA PRO A 38 -14.87 -5.01 4.24
C PRO A 38 -13.50 -5.70 4.44
N ALA A 39 -13.37 -6.55 5.47
CA ALA A 39 -12.17 -7.33 5.71
C ALA A 39 -12.07 -8.53 4.77
N GLU A 40 -13.18 -9.21 4.49
CA GLU A 40 -13.25 -10.37 3.60
C GLU A 40 -13.01 -9.97 2.15
N THR A 41 -13.61 -8.87 1.70
CA THR A 41 -13.34 -8.28 0.38
C THR A 41 -11.87 -7.88 0.23
N SER A 42 -11.24 -7.32 1.27
CA SER A 42 -9.81 -7.00 1.27
C SER A 42 -8.92 -8.26 1.22
N LEU A 43 -9.29 -9.32 1.93
CA LEU A 43 -8.57 -10.59 1.92
C LEU A 43 -8.66 -11.26 0.55
N LEU A 44 -9.86 -11.34 -0.02
CA LEU A 44 -10.11 -11.87 -1.36
C LEU A 44 -9.28 -11.10 -2.40
N LEU A 45 -9.29 -9.77 -2.32
CA LEU A 45 -8.52 -8.91 -3.20
C LEU A 45 -7.01 -9.16 -3.08
N LYS A 46 -6.52 -9.44 -1.87
CA LYS A 46 -5.11 -9.77 -1.61
C LYS A 46 -4.71 -11.15 -2.16
N ILE A 47 -5.62 -12.12 -2.16
CA ILE A 47 -5.39 -13.46 -2.72
C ILE A 47 -5.40 -13.42 -4.26
N ILE A 48 -6.33 -12.66 -4.85
CA ILE A 48 -6.53 -12.61 -6.31
C ILE A 48 -5.43 -11.77 -7.00
N ARG A 49 -4.93 -10.72 -6.35
CA ARG A 49 -3.95 -9.80 -6.96
C ARG A 49 -2.55 -10.38 -6.98
N LYS A 50 -2.08 -10.73 -8.19
CA LYS A 50 -0.68 -11.13 -8.45
C LYS A 50 0.27 -9.97 -8.76
N GLY A 51 -0.25 -8.75 -8.91
CA GLY A 51 0.52 -7.59 -9.40
C GLY A 51 0.10 -6.27 -8.76
N LEU A 52 0.89 -5.24 -9.05
CA LEU A 52 0.67 -3.89 -8.58
C LEU A 52 -0.47 -3.23 -9.35
N VAL A 53 -1.34 -2.50 -8.66
CA VAL A 53 -2.35 -1.66 -9.29
C VAL A 53 -1.71 -0.35 -9.70
N GLU A 54 -1.71 -0.05 -11.00
CA GLU A 54 -1.28 1.24 -11.52
C GLU A 54 -2.39 2.27 -11.32
N SER A 55 -2.15 3.26 -10.46
CA SER A 55 -3.04 4.41 -10.29
C SER A 55 -2.59 5.57 -11.18
N LYS A 56 -3.43 5.99 -12.13
CA LYS A 56 -3.20 7.21 -12.93
C LYS A 56 -3.46 8.52 -12.17
N LEU A 57 -4.07 8.45 -11.00
CA LEU A 57 -4.35 9.62 -10.15
C LEU A 57 -3.05 10.29 -9.70
N ASP A 58 -3.07 11.62 -9.66
CA ASP A 58 -1.98 12.41 -9.10
C ASP A 58 -1.89 12.22 -7.59
N LEU A 59 -0.66 12.22 -7.08
CA LEU A 59 -0.41 12.07 -5.65
C LEU A 59 -0.45 13.44 -5.00
N GLU A 60 -1.27 13.56 -3.97
CA GLU A 60 -1.31 14.74 -3.11
C GLU A 60 -0.40 14.51 -1.90
N VAL A 61 0.52 15.45 -1.66
CA VAL A 61 1.49 15.38 -0.56
C VAL A 61 1.34 16.61 0.31
N GLN A 62 0.80 16.42 1.52
CA GLN A 62 0.75 17.45 2.55
C GLN A 62 2.00 17.35 3.43
N ARG A 63 2.87 18.37 3.36
CA ARG A 63 4.12 18.41 4.13
C ARG A 63 3.92 19.09 5.48
N GLN A 64 4.62 18.60 6.49
CA GLN A 64 4.69 19.27 7.80
C GLN A 64 5.45 20.60 7.73
N ASP A 65 6.51 20.66 6.91
CA ASP A 65 7.27 21.88 6.62
C ASP A 65 7.11 22.27 5.13
N PRO A 66 6.54 23.46 4.82
CA PRO A 66 6.38 23.96 3.46
C PRO A 66 7.70 24.19 2.70
N SER A 67 8.81 24.40 3.42
CA SER A 67 10.12 24.73 2.86
C SER A 67 10.97 23.50 2.52
N SER A 68 10.62 22.32 3.07
CA SER A 68 11.38 21.08 2.87
C SER A 68 11.19 20.54 1.44
N PRO A 69 12.25 20.25 0.66
CA PRO A 69 12.13 19.82 -0.73
C PRO A 69 11.35 18.50 -0.87
N LEU A 70 10.55 18.39 -1.94
CA LEU A 70 9.86 17.14 -2.29
C LEU A 70 10.89 16.12 -2.80
N TYR A 71 11.02 15.00 -2.10
CA TYR A 71 11.86 13.90 -2.54
C TYR A 71 11.01 12.84 -3.23
N SER A 72 11.29 12.61 -4.52
CA SER A 72 10.77 11.49 -5.29
C SER A 72 11.93 10.65 -5.80
N VAL A 73 11.88 9.35 -5.55
CA VAL A 73 12.92 8.41 -5.95
C VAL A 73 12.35 7.38 -6.92
N LYS A 74 12.90 7.36 -8.14
CA LYS A 74 12.46 6.49 -9.24
C LYS A 74 13.11 5.10 -9.26
N THR A 75 14.14 4.87 -8.45
CA THR A 75 14.96 3.64 -8.48
C THR A 75 15.38 3.24 -7.07
N PHE A 76 15.37 1.95 -6.74
CA PHE A 76 15.68 1.47 -5.37
C PHE A 76 17.13 1.76 -4.95
N GLU A 77 18.05 1.85 -5.91
CA GLU A 77 19.47 2.15 -5.72
C GLU A 77 19.70 3.54 -5.11
N LYS A 78 18.80 4.49 -5.40
CA LYS A 78 18.88 5.87 -4.87
C LYS A 78 18.44 5.99 -3.41
N LEU A 79 17.86 4.93 -2.85
CA LEU A 79 17.41 4.89 -1.45
C LEU A 79 18.55 4.51 -0.48
N HIS A 80 19.77 4.27 -0.99
CA HIS A 80 20.95 3.92 -0.18
C HIS A 80 20.70 2.76 0.80
N LEU A 81 19.90 1.78 0.37
CA LEU A 81 19.54 0.61 1.16
C LEU A 81 20.72 -0.35 1.33
N LYS A 82 20.70 -1.15 2.40
CA LYS A 82 21.64 -2.26 2.58
C LYS A 82 21.59 -3.19 1.35
N PRO A 83 22.74 -3.70 0.86
CA PRO A 83 22.80 -4.52 -0.36
C PRO A 83 21.96 -5.80 -0.27
N GLU A 84 21.82 -6.38 0.93
CA GLU A 84 20.98 -7.54 1.18
C GLU A 84 19.49 -7.27 0.93
N ILE A 85 19.02 -6.09 1.34
CA ILE A 85 17.64 -5.65 1.14
C ILE A 85 17.39 -5.40 -0.34
N LEU A 86 18.32 -4.71 -1.01
CA LEU A 86 18.25 -4.43 -2.44
C LEU A 86 18.18 -5.72 -3.27
N LYS A 87 19.00 -6.72 -2.93
CA LYS A 87 18.94 -8.07 -3.53
C LYS A 87 17.59 -8.74 -3.28
N GLY A 88 17.04 -8.63 -2.07
CA GLY A 88 15.71 -9.15 -1.73
C GLY A 88 14.60 -8.54 -2.61
N ILE A 89 14.63 -7.22 -2.82
CA ILE A 89 13.67 -6.50 -3.67
C ILE A 89 13.67 -7.06 -5.10
N TYR A 90 14.84 -7.20 -5.73
CA TYR A 90 14.92 -7.75 -7.09
C TYR A 90 14.55 -9.22 -7.17
N ASN A 91 14.90 -10.03 -6.16
CA ASN A 91 14.50 -11.43 -6.10
C ASN A 91 12.98 -11.60 -6.01
N MET A 92 12.27 -10.63 -5.44
CA MET A 92 10.80 -10.60 -5.41
C MET A 92 10.19 -10.13 -6.75
N GLY A 93 11.01 -9.74 -7.74
CA GLY A 93 10.57 -9.26 -9.04
C GLY A 93 10.19 -7.78 -9.08
N PHE A 94 10.55 -6.99 -8.06
CA PHE A 94 10.34 -5.55 -8.08
C PHE A 94 11.48 -4.86 -8.85
N ASN A 95 11.15 -4.26 -10.00
CA ASN A 95 12.13 -3.56 -10.83
C ASN A 95 12.22 -2.06 -10.49
N ALA A 96 11.10 -1.45 -10.09
CA ALA A 96 11.02 -0.04 -9.75
C ALA A 96 9.98 0.18 -8.63
N PRO A 97 10.16 1.22 -7.80
CA PRO A 97 9.16 1.61 -6.81
C PRO A 97 7.83 2.02 -7.47
N SER A 98 6.73 1.72 -6.81
CA SER A 98 5.41 2.21 -7.22
C SER A 98 5.27 3.73 -7.03
N LYS A 99 4.32 4.38 -7.72
CA LYS A 99 4.06 5.83 -7.62
C LYS A 99 4.02 6.33 -6.15
N ILE A 100 3.31 5.59 -5.27
CA ILE A 100 3.23 5.94 -3.84
C ILE A 100 4.55 5.67 -3.11
N GLN A 101 5.27 4.59 -3.45
CA GLN A 101 6.58 4.28 -2.88
C GLN A 101 7.64 5.31 -3.24
N GLU A 102 7.61 5.90 -4.45
CA GLU A 102 8.57 6.92 -4.87
C GLU A 102 8.62 8.12 -3.91
N ASN A 103 7.47 8.48 -3.34
CA ASN A 103 7.33 9.59 -2.38
C ASN A 103 7.40 9.12 -0.92
N ALA A 104 6.86 7.94 -0.64
CA ALA A 104 6.83 7.36 0.70
C ALA A 104 8.20 6.91 1.19
N LEU A 105 8.98 6.22 0.35
CA LEU A 105 10.26 5.63 0.75
C LEU A 105 11.31 6.66 1.17
N PRO A 106 11.49 7.80 0.47
CA PRO A 106 12.43 8.83 0.92
C PRO A 106 12.08 9.40 2.29
N ILE A 107 10.79 9.64 2.56
CA ILE A 107 10.32 10.16 3.85
C ILE A 107 10.49 9.10 4.93
N LEU A 108 10.08 7.86 4.65
CA LEU A 108 10.18 6.75 5.59
C LEU A 108 11.63 6.35 5.87
N LEU A 109 12.57 6.55 4.95
CA LEU A 109 13.99 6.19 5.12
C LEU A 109 14.85 7.39 5.51
N ALA A 110 14.26 8.58 5.67
CA ALA A 110 14.97 9.76 6.13
C ALA A 110 15.63 9.52 7.50
N ASP A 111 16.75 10.22 7.71
CA ASP A 111 17.45 10.31 8.98
C ASP A 111 17.54 11.79 9.40
N PRO A 112 16.83 12.23 10.45
CA PRO A 112 16.00 11.43 11.35
C PRO A 112 14.69 10.91 10.73
N PRO A 113 14.10 9.82 11.24
CA PRO A 113 12.84 9.27 10.75
C PRO A 113 11.70 10.28 10.85
N GLN A 114 10.88 10.36 9.80
CA GLN A 114 9.70 11.21 9.76
C GLN A 114 8.42 10.38 9.78
N ASN A 115 7.44 10.86 10.54
CA ASN A 115 6.11 10.26 10.56
C ASN A 115 5.38 10.59 9.26
N MET A 116 4.59 9.64 8.77
CA MET A 116 3.85 9.82 7.52
C MET A 116 2.52 9.07 7.59
N ILE A 117 1.46 9.74 7.13
CA ILE A 117 0.16 9.12 6.86
C ILE A 117 0.05 8.96 5.35
N ALA A 118 -0.15 7.74 4.87
CA ALA A 118 -0.29 7.45 3.45
C ALA A 118 -1.60 6.71 3.18
N GLN A 119 -2.49 7.35 2.40
CA GLN A 119 -3.73 6.75 1.92
C GLN A 119 -3.59 6.39 0.45
N SER A 120 -3.88 5.14 0.10
CA SER A 120 -4.01 4.72 -1.31
C SER A 120 -4.83 3.44 -1.40
N GLN A 121 -5.31 3.09 -2.59
CA GLN A 121 -6.05 1.86 -2.83
C GLN A 121 -5.23 0.61 -2.43
N SER A 122 -5.88 -0.49 -2.06
CA SER A 122 -5.19 -1.77 -1.93
C SER A 122 -4.40 -2.09 -3.23
N GLY A 123 -3.28 -2.80 -3.14
CA GLY A 123 -2.48 -3.19 -4.31
C GLY A 123 -1.52 -2.13 -4.86
N THR A 124 -1.42 -0.94 -4.27
CA THR A 124 -0.47 0.12 -4.68
C THR A 124 0.93 -0.01 -4.06
N GLY A 125 1.19 -1.06 -3.27
CA GLY A 125 2.52 -1.33 -2.70
C GLY A 125 2.81 -0.72 -1.33
N LYS A 126 1.79 -0.22 -0.60
CA LYS A 126 1.95 0.29 0.78
C LYS A 126 2.63 -0.72 1.72
N THR A 127 2.18 -1.97 1.72
CA THR A 127 2.75 -3.01 2.59
C THR A 127 4.23 -3.21 2.33
N ALA A 128 4.64 -3.27 1.06
CA ALA A 128 6.06 -3.38 0.70
C ALA A 128 6.85 -2.13 1.13
N ALA A 129 6.26 -0.93 1.03
CA ALA A 129 6.90 0.30 1.50
C ALA A 129 7.19 0.26 3.01
N PHE A 130 6.19 -0.12 3.81
CA PHE A 130 6.34 -0.26 5.25
C PHE A 130 7.35 -1.36 5.61
N VAL A 131 7.22 -2.55 5.03
CA VAL A 131 8.16 -3.66 5.29
C VAL A 131 9.60 -3.24 4.97
N LEU A 132 9.81 -2.54 3.87
CA LEU A 132 11.13 -2.04 3.49
C LEU A 132 11.68 -1.03 4.51
N ALA A 133 10.84 -0.09 4.96
CA ALA A 133 11.22 0.89 5.98
C ALA A 133 11.56 0.24 7.34
N MET A 134 10.84 -0.83 7.69
CA MET A 134 11.11 -1.63 8.90
C MET A 134 12.44 -2.38 8.76
N LEU A 135 12.62 -3.16 7.68
CA LEU A 135 13.84 -3.94 7.44
C LEU A 135 15.10 -3.06 7.34
N SER A 136 14.97 -1.85 6.82
CA SER A 136 16.09 -0.90 6.76
C SER A 136 16.61 -0.50 8.14
N ARG A 137 15.78 -0.61 9.19
CA ARG A 137 16.11 -0.18 10.56
C ARG A 137 16.41 -1.31 11.53
N VAL A 138 15.97 -2.54 11.24
CA VAL A 138 16.24 -3.69 12.10
C VAL A 138 17.75 -3.97 12.16
N ASP A 139 18.24 -4.18 13.37
CA ASP A 139 19.53 -4.79 13.67
C ASP A 139 19.33 -6.28 13.99
N THR A 140 19.86 -7.14 13.13
CA THR A 140 19.72 -8.60 13.28
C THR A 140 20.53 -9.19 14.43
N LYS A 141 21.41 -8.41 15.07
CA LYS A 141 22.19 -8.84 16.25
C LYS A 141 21.41 -8.77 17.55
N LEU A 142 20.30 -8.03 17.56
CA LEU A 142 19.51 -7.76 18.75
C LEU A 142 18.25 -8.63 18.75
N ASP A 143 18.21 -9.62 19.63
CA ASP A 143 17.13 -10.61 19.72
C ASP A 143 15.96 -10.11 20.59
N TYR A 144 15.41 -8.95 20.22
CA TYR A 144 14.19 -8.40 20.80
C TYR A 144 13.36 -7.65 19.73
N PRO A 145 12.04 -7.45 19.92
CA PRO A 145 11.21 -6.71 18.98
C PRO A 145 11.66 -5.25 18.86
N GLN A 146 12.21 -4.87 17.70
CA GLN A 146 12.73 -3.52 17.45
C GLN A 146 11.77 -2.61 16.69
N VAL A 147 10.75 -3.18 16.05
CA VAL A 147 9.87 -2.44 15.15
C VAL A 147 8.42 -2.71 15.49
N LYS A 148 7.64 -1.64 15.61
CA LYS A 148 6.21 -1.68 15.88
C LYS A 148 5.48 -0.81 14.86
N SER A 149 4.60 -1.43 14.06
CA SER A 149 3.65 -0.71 13.20
C SER A 149 2.51 -0.18 14.07
N HIS A 150 2.17 1.10 13.93
CA HIS A 150 0.95 1.70 14.48
C HIS A 150 0.09 2.22 13.34
#